data_AF-A0A4R6C283-F1
#
_entry.id   AF-A0A4R6C283-F1
#
_cell.length_a   1.000
_cell.length_b   1.000
_cell.length_c   1.000
_cell.angle_alpha   90.00
_cell.angle_beta   90.00
_cell.angle_gamma   90.00
#
_symmetry.space_group_name_H-M   'P 1'
#
loop_
_entity.id
_entity.type
_entity.pdbx_description
1 polymer ?
#
loop_
_entity_poly.entity_id
_entity_poly.type
_entity_poly.pdbx_seq_one_letter_code
_entity_poly.pdbx_strand_id
1 'polypeptide(L)'
;MNTILDLNLLTLLTVLGDFDFSHLFMYNDAVQNIIGGLKKLSNALKLIGIALGAIGVAMAGYQFIWGGANGSQQGKQYLLNTAIGVVLIVAATSIIDWITTNVTF
;
A
#
# COMPACT_ATOMS: atom_id res chain seq x y z
N MET A 1 52.23 29.75 18.49
CA MET A 1 50.97 30.12 19.17
C MET A 1 49.86 29.93 18.15
N ASN A 2 49.26 28.73 18.14
CA ASN A 2 48.52 28.16 17.00
C ASN A 2 46.99 28.28 17.15
N THR A 3 46.54 29.38 17.75
CA THR A 3 45.15 29.59 18.21
C THR A 3 44.11 29.70 17.08
N ILE A 4 44.54 29.82 15.82
CA ILE A 4 43.65 29.89 14.65
C ILE A 4 43.17 28.50 14.21
N LEU A 5 43.97 27.45 14.43
CA LEU A 5 43.62 26.07 14.05
C LEU A 5 42.67 25.42 15.07
N ASP A 6 42.85 25.69 16.36
CA ASP A 6 41.99 25.16 17.43
C ASP A 6 40.56 25.70 17.36
N LEU A 7 40.40 26.95 16.90
CA LEU A 7 39.08 27.57 16.73
C LEU A 7 38.26 26.90 15.60
N ASN A 8 38.92 26.36 14.58
CA ASN A 8 38.25 25.84 13.38
C ASN A 8 37.71 24.41 13.58
N LEU A 9 38.41 23.57 14.34
CA LEU A 9 37.96 22.21 14.67
C LEU A 9 36.87 22.21 15.73
N LEU A 10 36.99 23.04 16.77
CA LEU A 10 35.98 23.12 17.82
C LEU A 10 34.67 23.68 17.26
N THR A 11 34.74 24.71 16.40
CA THR A 11 33.54 25.26 15.73
C THR A 11 32.95 24.27 14.72
N LEU A 12 33.75 23.53 13.95
CA LEU A 12 33.25 22.43 13.11
C LEU A 12 32.57 21.33 13.94
N LEU A 13 33.14 20.95 15.08
CA LEU A 13 32.55 19.92 15.96
C LEU A 13 31.26 20.41 16.63
N THR A 14 31.20 21.70 16.98
CA THR A 14 29.99 22.32 17.54
C THR A 14 28.89 22.42 16.48
N VAL A 15 29.23 22.83 15.26
CA VAL A 15 28.29 22.86 14.11
C VAL A 15 27.82 21.46 13.73
N LEU A 16 28.70 20.45 13.74
CA LEU A 16 28.36 19.04 13.53
C LEU A 16 27.50 18.46 14.66
N GLY A 17 27.70 18.91 15.90
CA GLY A 17 26.87 18.55 17.06
C GLY A 17 25.48 19.21 17.03
N ASP A 18 25.36 20.40 16.44
CA ASP A 18 24.09 21.12 16.23
C ASP A 18 23.31 20.64 14.99
N PHE A 19 23.90 19.81 14.12
CA PHE A 19 23.14 19.15 13.05
C PHE A 19 22.22 18.10 13.68
N ASP A 20 20.94 18.47 13.83
CA ASP A 20 19.91 17.60 14.38
C ASP A 20 19.47 16.52 13.38
N PHE A 21 20.22 15.41 13.35
CA PHE A 21 19.87 14.22 12.56
C PHE A 21 18.62 13.50 13.10
N SER A 22 18.11 13.84 14.30
CA SER A 22 16.93 13.16 14.88
C SER A 22 15.69 13.36 14.02
N HIS A 23 15.55 14.53 13.40
CA HIS A 23 14.46 14.80 12.46
C HIS A 23 14.54 13.94 11.19
N LEU A 24 15.74 13.57 10.73
CA LEU A 24 15.93 12.67 9.58
C LEU A 24 15.60 11.22 9.95
N PHE A 25 16.01 10.76 11.13
CA PHE A 25 15.64 9.44 11.63
C PHE A 25 14.13 9.32 11.91
N MET A 26 13.53 10.36 12.48
CA MET A 26 12.09 10.41 12.75
C MET A 26 11.26 10.46 11.46
N TYR A 27 11.74 11.13 10.41
CA TYR A 27 11.12 11.11 9.09
C TYR A 27 11.16 9.70 8.47
N ASN A 28 12.30 9.01 8.58
CA ASN A 28 12.44 7.64 8.11
C ASN A 28 11.47 6.70 8.85
N ASP A 29 11.42 6.75 10.19
CA ASP A 29 10.52 5.91 10.99
C ASP A 29 9.04 6.17 10.68
N ALA A 30 8.65 7.44 10.48
CA ALA A 30 7.28 7.79 10.10
C ALA A 30 6.91 7.20 8.72
N VAL A 31 7.80 7.30 7.74
CA VAL A 31 7.60 6.74 6.39
C VAL A 31 7.49 5.21 6.45
N GLN A 32 8.38 4.55 7.18
CA GLN A 32 8.37 3.08 7.32
C GLN A 32 7.08 2.58 8.00
N ASN A 33 6.58 3.30 9.00
CA ASN A 33 5.31 2.97 9.66
C ASN A 33 4.10 3.12 8.72
N ILE A 34 4.07 4.17 7.88
CA ILE A 34 3.03 4.37 6.87
C ILE A 34 3.06 3.24 5.83
N ILE A 35 4.25 2.90 5.32
CA ILE A 35 4.48 1.80 4.37
C ILE A 35 4.02 0.46 4.97
N GLY A 36 4.37 0.19 6.22
CA GLY A 36 3.92 -1.00 6.94
C GLY A 36 2.40 -1.06 7.10
N GLY A 37 1.76 0.07 7.40
CA GLY A 37 0.30 0.20 7.47
C GLY A 37 -0.38 -0.07 6.12
N LEU A 38 0.12 0.54 5.03
CA LEU A 38 -0.37 0.33 3.67
C LEU A 38 -0.25 -1.13 3.23
N LYS A 39 0.85 -1.79 3.56
CA LYS A 39 1.06 -3.21 3.22
C LYS A 39 0.07 -4.13 3.95
N LYS A 40 -0.21 -3.86 5.23
CA LYS A 40 -1.26 -4.59 5.99
C LYS A 40 -2.64 -4.37 5.38
N LEU A 41 -2.96 -3.11 5.03
CA LEU A 41 -4.22 -2.76 4.37
C LEU A 41 -4.36 -3.45 3.01
N SER A 42 -3.31 -3.45 2.19
CA SER A 42 -3.24 -4.15 0.90
C SER A 42 -3.56 -5.64 1.05
N ASN A 43 -2.92 -6.32 2.01
CA ASN A 43 -3.19 -7.74 2.26
C ASN A 43 -4.63 -7.99 2.74
N ALA A 44 -5.17 -7.14 3.60
CA ALA A 44 -6.56 -7.24 4.03
C ALA A 44 -7.53 -7.04 2.85
N LEU A 45 -7.27 -6.06 1.98
CA LEU A 45 -8.06 -5.83 0.77
C LEU A 45 -8.02 -7.02 -0.19
N LYS A 46 -6.85 -7.63 -0.41
CA LYS A 46 -6.71 -8.86 -1.23
C LYS A 46 -7.59 -9.97 -0.66
N LEU A 47 -7.53 -10.21 0.64
CA LEU A 47 -8.29 -11.28 1.29
C LEU A 47 -9.81 -11.06 1.18
N ILE A 48 -10.27 -9.85 1.49
CA ILE A 48 -11.69 -9.49 1.37
C ILE A 48 -12.13 -9.53 -0.10
N GLY A 49 -11.29 -9.04 -1.01
CA GLY A 49 -11.56 -9.04 -2.45
C GLY A 49 -11.73 -10.44 -3.04
N ILE A 50 -10.88 -11.38 -2.65
CA ILE A 50 -10.99 -12.78 -3.06
C ILE A 50 -12.29 -13.39 -2.51
N ALA A 51 -12.62 -13.14 -1.24
CA ALA A 51 -13.84 -13.66 -0.62
C ALA A 51 -15.10 -13.11 -1.29
N LEU A 52 -15.18 -11.79 -1.49
CA LEU A 52 -16.28 -11.15 -2.21
C LEU A 52 -16.35 -11.60 -3.67
N GLY A 53 -15.20 -11.81 -4.30
CA GLY A 53 -15.11 -12.34 -5.66
C GLY A 53 -15.71 -13.74 -5.77
N ALA A 54 -15.37 -14.64 -4.83
CA ALA A 54 -15.93 -15.98 -4.80
C ALA A 54 -17.46 -15.97 -4.61
N ILE A 55 -17.97 -15.09 -3.75
CA ILE A 55 -19.42 -14.91 -3.56
C ILE A 55 -20.08 -14.42 -4.85
N GLY A 56 -19.49 -13.44 -5.53
CA GLY A 56 -20.00 -12.91 -6.79
C GLY A 56 -20.07 -13.96 -7.91
N VAL A 57 -19.06 -14.83 -8.00
CA VAL A 57 -19.07 -15.97 -8.93
C VAL A 57 -20.13 -17.01 -8.54
N ALA A 58 -20.28 -17.30 -7.25
CA ALA A 58 -21.32 -18.23 -6.77
C ALA A 58 -22.74 -17.71 -7.06
N MET A 59 -22.98 -16.42 -6.86
CA MET A 59 -24.25 -15.76 -7.19
C MET A 59 -24.52 -15.79 -8.70
N ALA A 60 -23.49 -15.58 -9.53
CA ALA A 60 -23.62 -15.72 -10.96
C ALA A 60 -24.00 -17.15 -11.37
N GLY A 61 -23.30 -18.16 -10.81
CA GLY A 61 -23.58 -19.57 -11.05
C GLY A 61 -25.00 -19.96 -10.64
N TYR A 62 -25.46 -19.49 -9.48
CA TYR A 62 -26.84 -19.67 -9.03
C TYR A 62 -27.82 -19.12 -10.07
N GLN A 63 -27.57 -17.92 -10.57
CA GLN A 63 -28.45 -17.27 -11.52
C GLN A 63 -28.46 -17.95 -12.90
N PHE A 64 -27.34 -18.53 -13.33
CA PHE A 64 -27.28 -19.33 -14.56
C PHE A 64 -28.08 -20.64 -14.46
N ILE A 65 -28.06 -21.30 -13.29
CA ILE A 65 -28.70 -22.61 -13.11
C ILE A 65 -30.18 -22.46 -12.78
N TRP A 66 -30.55 -21.50 -11.93
CA TRP A 66 -31.89 -21.38 -11.36
C TRP A 66 -32.61 -20.06 -11.67
N GLY A 67 -31.98 -19.11 -12.38
CA GLY A 67 -32.53 -17.78 -12.63
C GLY A 67 -33.63 -17.67 -13.69
N GLY A 68 -34.10 -18.79 -14.25
CA GLY A 68 -35.16 -18.81 -15.27
C GLY A 68 -34.78 -18.09 -16.56
N ALA A 69 -35.76 -17.52 -17.28
CA ALA A 69 -35.57 -16.93 -18.60
C ALA A 69 -34.52 -15.80 -18.67
N ASN A 70 -34.34 -15.05 -17.57
CA ASN A 70 -33.37 -13.96 -17.47
C ASN A 70 -32.11 -14.35 -16.68
N GLY A 71 -31.98 -15.60 -16.27
CA GLY A 71 -30.91 -16.09 -15.40
C GLY A 71 -29.52 -15.87 -15.99
N SER A 72 -29.37 -16.14 -17.29
CA SER A 72 -28.11 -15.91 -18.01
C SER A 72 -27.71 -14.43 -18.05
N GLN A 73 -28.65 -13.51 -18.24
CA GLN A 73 -28.32 -12.08 -18.34
C GLN A 73 -27.90 -11.52 -16.98
N GLN A 74 -28.62 -11.88 -15.92
CA GLN A 74 -28.28 -11.48 -14.56
C GLN A 74 -26.97 -12.14 -14.07
N GLY A 75 -26.75 -13.42 -14.40
CA GLY A 75 -25.49 -14.10 -14.08
C GLY A 75 -24.27 -13.44 -14.73
N LYS A 76 -24.38 -13.03 -16.00
CA LYS A 76 -23.33 -12.23 -16.68
C LYS A 76 -23.07 -10.90 -15.97
N GLN A 77 -24.12 -10.23 -15.49
CA GLN A 77 -23.97 -8.96 -14.76
C GLN A 77 -23.24 -9.15 -13.43
N TYR A 78 -23.55 -10.22 -12.68
CA TYR A 78 -22.80 -10.57 -11.46
C TYR A 78 -21.33 -10.87 -11.75
N LEU A 79 -21.03 -11.62 -12.82
CA LEU A 79 -19.64 -11.88 -13.23
C LEU A 79 -18.91 -10.59 -13.62
N LEU A 80 -19.55 -9.70 -14.38
CA LEU A 80 -18.95 -8.45 -14.81
C LEU A 80 -18.65 -7.54 -13.61
N ASN A 81 -19.61 -7.36 -12.70
CA ASN A 81 -19.42 -6.57 -11.49
C ASN A 81 -18.30 -7.16 -10.61
N THR A 82 -18.25 -8.49 -10.52
CA THR A 82 -17.20 -9.21 -9.79
C THR A 82 -15.83 -8.98 -10.43
N ALA A 83 -15.72 -9.11 -11.75
CA ALA A 83 -14.48 -8.89 -12.48
C ALA A 83 -13.97 -7.46 -12.30
N ILE A 84 -14.86 -6.46 -12.38
CA ILE A 84 -14.51 -5.05 -12.13
C ILE A 84 -13.98 -4.88 -10.70
N GLY A 85 -14.66 -5.44 -9.70
CA GLY A 85 -14.23 -5.36 -8.30
C GLY A 85 -12.84 -6.00 -8.08
N VAL A 86 -12.61 -7.19 -8.64
CA VAL A 86 -11.32 -7.88 -8.54
C VAL A 86 -10.20 -7.06 -9.20
N VAL A 87 -10.43 -6.52 -10.39
CA VAL A 87 -9.44 -5.68 -11.09
C VAL A 87 -9.06 -4.45 -10.27
N LEU A 88 -10.03 -3.79 -9.65
CA LEU A 88 -9.76 -2.62 -8.80
C LEU A 88 -8.91 -2.97 -7.58
N ILE A 89 -9.19 -4.11 -6.94
CA ILE A 89 -8.44 -4.56 -5.76
C ILE A 89 -7.00 -4.95 -6.15
N VAL A 90 -6.83 -5.64 -7.27
CA VAL A 90 -5.52 -5.99 -7.81
C VAL A 90 -4.74 -4.71 -8.16
N ALA A 91 -5.35 -3.77 -8.87
CA ALA A 91 -4.70 -2.51 -9.22
C ALA A 91 -4.28 -1.69 -7.98
N ALA A 92 -5.17 -1.55 -7.00
CA ALA A 92 -4.86 -0.84 -5.75
C ALA A 92 -3.69 -1.48 -5.00
N THR A 93 -3.66 -2.80 -4.94
CA THR A 93 -2.56 -3.51 -4.28
C THR A 93 -1.26 -3.45 -5.07
N SER A 94 -1.29 -3.49 -6.40
CA SER A 94 -0.11 -3.26 -7.23
C SER A 94 0.49 -1.86 -7.05
N ILE A 95 -0.34 -0.82 -6.87
CA ILE A 95 0.13 0.54 -6.58
C ILE A 95 0.83 0.57 -5.21
N ILE A 96 0.25 -0.05 -4.19
CA ILE A 96 0.84 -0.12 -2.85
C ILE A 96 2.16 -0.91 -2.88
N ASP A 97 2.19 -2.03 -3.60
CA ASP A 97 3.40 -2.86 -3.76
C ASP A 97 4.50 -2.07 -4.50
N TRP A 98 4.14 -1.24 -5.49
CA TRP A 98 5.08 -0.33 -6.16
C TRP A 98 5.62 0.76 -5.22
N ILE A 99 4.76 1.43 -4.44
CA ILE A 99 5.18 2.45 -3.46
C ILE A 99 6.13 1.83 -2.43
N THR A 100 5.76 0.68 -1.85
CA THR A 100 6.58 0.00 -0.84
C THR A 100 7.94 -0.49 -1.39
N THR A 101 8.06 -0.74 -2.69
CA THR A 101 9.32 -1.17 -3.32
C THR A 101 10.22 0.00 -3.71
N ASN A 102 9.65 1.14 -4.10
CA ASN A 102 10.40 2.30 -4.59
C ASN A 102 10.66 3.35 -3.50
N VAL A 103 9.87 3.35 -2.43
CA VAL A 103 10.05 4.22 -1.26
C VAL A 103 10.74 3.42 -0.17
N THR A 104 12.01 3.08 -0.38
CA THR A 104 12.91 2.65 0.69
C THR A 104 14.07 3.63 0.71
N PHE A 105 14.16 4.41 1.80
CA PHE A 105 15.29 5.28 2.11
C PHE A 105 16.29 4.54 2.98
#